data_AF-A0AAN0VBH7-F1
#
_entry.id   AF-A0AAN0VBH7-F1
#
_cell.length_a   1.000
_cell.length_b   1.000
_cell.length_c   1.000
_cell.angle_alpha   90.00
_cell.angle_beta   90.00
_cell.angle_gamma   90.00
#
_symmetry.space_group_name_H-M   'P 1'
#
loop_
_entity.id
_entity.type
_entity.pdbx_description
1 polymer ?
#
loop_
_entity_poly.entity_id
_entity_poly.type
_entity_poly.pdbx_seq_one_letter_code
_entity_poly.pdbx_strand_id
1 'polypeptide(L)'
;MQSADYVPGESGWKITKELIEINGGLCGPVRIGDLEQSGASRPKVHSMVGRSSMRSEGKPFVVVDGVTYINQALVDDFSISSRITEETTARASADEASSGRIGALEAAMAEFKPSTVIFNDQSRFTLTLTKNAAGNYVTAGIGLGVDTSRGETKSGQTDVERAIKEGDVCEVLRLLTEQITDSEPSLGLHSQIPDPADAVRDVIRQELKPGGLLHRR
;
A
#
# COMPACT_ATOMS: atom_id res chain seq x y z
N MET A 1 -28.42 10.91 18.50
CA MET A 1 -27.02 11.28 18.84
C MET A 1 -26.79 12.71 18.35
N GLN A 2 -25.96 13.53 19.02
CA GLN A 2 -25.67 14.88 18.57
C GLN A 2 -24.24 15.29 18.91
N SER A 3 -23.70 16.27 18.18
CA SER A 3 -22.40 16.87 18.46
C SER A 3 -22.45 17.72 19.74
N ALA A 4 -21.28 17.92 20.37
CA ALA A 4 -21.16 18.68 21.61
C ALA A 4 -21.44 20.20 21.42
N ASP A 5 -21.33 20.68 20.19
CA ASP A 5 -21.48 22.06 19.74
C ASP A 5 -22.77 22.28 18.93
N TYR A 6 -23.77 21.41 19.09
CA TYR A 6 -25.03 21.51 18.37
C TYR A 6 -25.83 22.74 18.81
N VAL A 7 -26.00 23.69 17.91
CA VAL A 7 -26.87 24.86 18.05
C VAL A 7 -27.86 24.85 16.87
N PRO A 8 -29.18 24.66 17.11
CA PRO A 8 -30.18 24.58 16.05
C PRO A 8 -30.10 25.78 15.09
N GLY A 9 -29.84 25.49 13.81
CA GLY A 9 -29.75 26.51 12.76
C GLY A 9 -28.41 27.25 12.67
N GLU A 10 -27.48 27.05 13.60
CA GLU A 10 -26.17 27.72 13.58
C GLU A 10 -25.03 26.73 13.33
N SER A 11 -24.86 25.70 14.16
CA SER A 11 -23.70 24.80 14.12
C SER A 11 -23.98 23.37 14.61
N GLY A 12 -23.04 22.47 14.29
CA GLY A 12 -23.03 21.10 14.77
C GLY A 12 -23.93 20.15 13.99
N TRP A 13 -24.03 18.91 14.45
CA TRP A 13 -24.86 17.88 13.80
C TRP A 13 -25.72 17.13 14.80
N LYS A 14 -26.90 16.69 14.36
CA LYS A 14 -27.74 15.75 15.11
C LYS A 14 -28.21 14.62 14.21
N ILE A 15 -28.29 13.43 14.79
CA ILE A 15 -28.82 12.21 14.20
C ILE A 15 -30.05 11.82 15.03
N THR A 16 -31.22 11.93 14.42
CA THR A 16 -32.44 11.30 14.92
C THR A 16 -32.61 9.94 14.25
N LYS A 17 -33.65 9.18 14.60
CA LYS A 17 -33.82 7.78 14.15
C LYS A 17 -33.76 7.61 12.63
N GLU A 18 -34.15 8.63 11.87
CA GLU A 18 -34.29 8.56 10.41
C GLU A 18 -33.58 9.70 9.68
N LEU A 19 -33.08 10.70 10.40
CA LEU A 19 -32.59 11.95 9.81
C LEU A 19 -31.26 12.38 10.42
N ILE A 20 -30.29 12.66 9.57
CA ILE A 20 -29.06 13.36 9.88
C ILE A 20 -29.25 14.83 9.48
N GLU A 21 -29.17 15.74 10.45
CA GLU A 21 -29.19 17.18 10.22
C GLU A 21 -27.81 17.78 10.53
N ILE A 22 -27.21 18.47 9.56
CA ILE A 22 -25.92 19.14 9.68
C ILE A 22 -26.17 20.66 9.59
N ASN A 23 -25.83 21.38 10.65
CA ASN A 23 -25.87 22.84 10.74
C ASN A 23 -24.44 23.40 10.62
N GLY A 24 -24.29 24.59 10.02
CA GLY A 24 -22.98 25.25 9.84
C GLY A 24 -22.68 25.80 8.45
N GLY A 25 -23.61 25.66 7.49
CA GLY A 25 -23.47 26.23 6.15
C GLY A 25 -24.32 27.49 5.95
N LEU A 26 -23.87 28.37 5.04
CA LEU A 26 -24.61 29.57 4.61
C LEU A 26 -26.01 29.26 4.02
N CYS A 27 -26.29 27.99 3.71
CA CYS A 27 -27.52 27.53 3.07
C CYS A 27 -28.53 26.91 4.07
N GLY A 28 -28.30 27.05 5.38
CA GLY A 28 -29.15 26.44 6.41
C GLY A 28 -28.89 24.94 6.61
N PRO A 29 -29.71 24.26 7.44
CA PRO A 29 -29.53 22.85 7.78
C PRO A 29 -29.59 21.93 6.56
N VAL A 30 -28.55 21.11 6.36
CA VAL A 30 -28.56 20.01 5.40
C VAL A 30 -29.19 18.78 6.07
N ARG A 31 -30.23 18.22 5.46
CA ARG A 31 -31.00 17.08 5.96
C ARG A 31 -30.81 15.86 5.07
N ILE A 32 -30.27 14.79 5.63
CA ILE A 32 -29.96 13.53 4.95
C ILE A 32 -30.69 12.42 5.69
N GLY A 33 -31.69 11.81 5.06
CA GLY A 33 -32.49 10.74 5.63
C GLY A 33 -33.96 11.10 5.76
N ASP A 34 -34.75 10.54 4.84
CA ASP A 34 -36.20 10.39 4.91
C ASP A 34 -36.56 9.18 4.02
N LEU A 35 -35.97 8.02 4.35
CA LEU A 35 -35.98 6.85 3.46
C LEU A 35 -37.32 6.08 3.55
N GLU A 36 -38.04 6.20 4.66
CA GLU A 36 -39.34 5.55 4.90
C GLU A 36 -40.51 6.30 4.23
N GLN A 37 -40.30 7.52 3.75
CA GLN A 37 -41.29 8.29 2.99
C GLN A 37 -41.24 8.00 1.48
N SER A 38 -40.71 6.83 1.08
CA SER A 38 -40.70 6.36 -0.32
C SER A 38 -42.05 5.76 -0.77
N GLY A 39 -43.08 5.78 0.08
CA GLY A 39 -44.43 5.36 -0.24
C GLY A 39 -45.26 6.47 -0.89
N ALA A 40 -45.38 6.44 -2.22
CA ALA A 40 -46.45 7.07 -3.01
C ALA A 40 -46.38 8.56 -3.40
N SER A 41 -45.26 9.27 -3.18
CA SER A 41 -45.04 10.56 -3.83
C SER A 41 -43.65 10.56 -4.44
N ARG A 42 -43.58 10.44 -5.78
CA ARG A 42 -42.34 10.70 -6.54
C ARG A 42 -41.69 11.94 -5.92
N PRO A 43 -40.43 11.89 -5.47
CA PRO A 43 -39.77 13.09 -5.01
C PRO A 43 -39.82 14.06 -6.18
N LYS A 44 -40.61 15.13 -6.04
CA LYS A 44 -40.33 16.36 -6.78
C LYS A 44 -38.92 16.68 -6.35
N VAL A 45 -37.96 16.37 -7.21
CA VAL A 45 -36.62 16.91 -7.15
C VAL A 45 -36.82 18.40 -7.29
N HIS A 46 -37.16 19.07 -6.19
CA HIS A 46 -36.79 20.45 -5.99
C HIS A 46 -35.28 20.38 -5.93
N SER A 47 -34.69 20.40 -7.12
CA SER A 47 -33.32 20.77 -7.36
C SER A 47 -33.16 22.12 -6.67
N MET A 48 -32.80 22.08 -5.39
CA MET A 48 -32.19 23.18 -4.68
C MET A 48 -30.75 23.27 -5.21
N VAL A 49 -30.64 23.53 -6.51
CA VAL A 49 -29.62 24.42 -7.03
C VAL A 49 -29.98 25.78 -6.45
N GLY A 50 -29.64 25.97 -5.17
CA GLY A 50 -29.51 27.27 -4.53
C GLY A 50 -28.29 27.96 -5.11
N ARG A 51 -28.28 28.18 -6.43
CA ARG A 51 -27.52 29.26 -7.05
C ARG A 51 -28.52 30.37 -7.27
N SER A 52 -28.45 31.38 -6.40
CA SER A 52 -28.52 32.78 -6.76
C SER A 52 -29.29 33.08 -8.06
N SER A 53 -30.61 32.91 -8.04
CA SER A 53 -31.50 33.46 -9.08
C SER A 53 -31.76 34.94 -8.82
N MET A 54 -30.67 35.69 -8.65
CA MET A 54 -30.55 37.05 -9.14
C MET A 54 -29.46 37.05 -10.23
N ARG A 55 -29.48 36.05 -11.12
CA ARG A 55 -28.97 36.28 -12.46
C ARG A 55 -29.96 37.24 -13.10
N SER A 56 -29.73 38.54 -12.91
CA SER A 56 -30.17 39.50 -13.93
C SER A 56 -29.74 38.88 -15.25
N GLU A 57 -30.63 38.80 -16.23
CA GLU A 57 -30.32 38.43 -17.61
C GLU A 57 -29.39 39.49 -18.22
N GLY A 58 -28.20 39.61 -17.63
CA GLY A 58 -27.18 40.57 -17.99
C GLY A 58 -26.74 40.18 -19.37
N LYS A 59 -27.00 41.06 -20.33
CA LYS A 59 -26.56 40.89 -21.71
C LYS A 59 -25.07 40.51 -21.69
N PRO A 60 -24.64 39.50 -22.47
CA PRO A 60 -23.28 38.98 -22.41
C PRO A 60 -22.21 40.04 -22.69
N PHE A 61 -22.60 41.02 -23.49
CA PHE A 61 -21.85 42.24 -23.72
C PHE A 61 -22.80 43.41 -23.94
N VAL A 62 -22.28 44.63 -23.79
CA VAL A 62 -22.94 45.87 -24.19
C VAL A 62 -22.00 46.69 -25.05
N VAL A 63 -22.51 47.34 -26.09
CA VAL A 63 -21.73 48.26 -26.93
C VAL A 63 -22.14 49.68 -26.59
N VAL A 64 -21.19 50.50 -26.12
CA VAL A 64 -21.40 51.91 -25.80
C VAL A 64 -20.38 52.71 -26.58
N ASP A 65 -20.85 53.64 -27.43
CA ASP A 65 -20.00 54.51 -28.27
C ASP A 65 -18.98 53.76 -29.16
N GLY A 66 -19.38 52.59 -29.67
CA GLY A 66 -18.50 51.74 -30.49
C GLY A 66 -17.51 50.88 -29.69
N VAL A 67 -17.50 50.97 -28.36
CA VAL A 67 -16.70 50.13 -27.46
C VAL A 67 -17.53 48.99 -26.89
N THR A 68 -17.05 47.75 -27.04
CA THR A 68 -17.72 46.55 -26.52
C THR A 68 -17.21 46.22 -25.11
N TYR A 69 -18.11 46.17 -24.14
CA TYR A 69 -17.85 45.75 -22.76
C TYR A 69 -18.38 44.34 -22.56
N ILE A 70 -17.54 43.43 -22.05
CA ILE A 70 -17.90 42.05 -21.75
C ILE A 70 -18.21 41.94 -20.26
N ASN A 71 -19.28 41.22 -19.91
CA ASN A 71 -19.62 41.00 -18.52
C ASN A 71 -18.62 40.02 -17.87
N GLN A 72 -17.70 40.52 -17.04
CA GLN A 72 -16.69 39.71 -16.36
C GLN A 72 -17.29 38.57 -15.54
N ALA A 73 -18.46 38.76 -14.93
CA ALA A 73 -19.11 37.70 -14.14
C ALA A 73 -19.50 36.49 -15.00
N LEU A 74 -19.88 36.71 -16.26
CA LEU A 74 -20.15 35.61 -17.19
C LEU A 74 -18.86 34.91 -17.61
N VAL A 75 -17.78 35.67 -17.85
CA VAL A 75 -16.46 35.09 -18.18
C VAL A 75 -15.97 34.20 -17.03
N ASP A 76 -16.10 34.67 -15.79
CA ASP A 76 -15.72 33.91 -14.60
C ASP A 76 -16.58 32.65 -14.44
N ASP A 77 -17.91 32.77 -14.63
CA ASP A 77 -18.83 31.63 -14.59
C ASP A 77 -18.51 30.56 -15.66
N PHE A 78 -18.15 30.98 -16.87
CA PHE A 78 -17.71 30.06 -17.93
C PHE A 78 -16.37 29.40 -17.58
N SER A 79 -15.41 30.14 -17.01
CA SER A 79 -14.12 29.60 -16.59
C SER A 79 -14.26 28.58 -15.44
N ILE A 80 -15.13 28.85 -14.48
CA ILE A 80 -15.43 27.90 -13.40
C ILE A 80 -16.09 26.65 -13.98
N SER A 81 -17.04 26.82 -14.89
CA SER A 81 -17.76 25.69 -15.50
C SER A 81 -16.81 24.81 -16.32
N SER A 82 -15.91 25.40 -17.11
CA SER A 82 -14.93 24.62 -17.88
C SER A 82 -13.98 23.84 -16.97
N ARG A 83 -13.49 24.46 -15.89
CA ARG A 83 -12.62 23.79 -14.90
C ARG A 83 -13.31 22.62 -14.22
N ILE A 84 -14.58 22.77 -13.83
CA ILE A 84 -15.35 21.67 -13.23
C ILE A 84 -15.53 20.52 -14.22
N THR A 85 -15.84 20.82 -15.49
CA THR A 85 -15.97 19.79 -16.52
C THR A 85 -14.64 19.06 -16.76
N GLU A 86 -13.54 19.80 -16.92
CA GLU A 86 -12.20 19.22 -17.08
C GLU A 86 -11.81 18.32 -15.90
N GLU A 87 -12.03 18.78 -14.67
CA GLU A 87 -11.75 17.99 -13.47
C GLU A 87 -12.62 16.74 -13.39
N THR A 88 -13.92 16.86 -13.71
CA THR A 88 -14.84 15.71 -13.70
C THR A 88 -14.43 14.66 -14.72
N THR A 89 -14.04 15.08 -15.93
CA THR A 89 -13.53 14.18 -16.97
C THR A 89 -12.22 13.52 -16.56
N ALA A 90 -11.30 14.27 -15.94
CA ALA A 90 -10.05 13.72 -15.44
C ALA A 90 -10.28 12.66 -14.35
N ARG A 91 -11.20 12.89 -13.41
CA ARG A 91 -11.58 11.90 -12.38
C ARG A 91 -12.20 10.65 -13.00
N ALA A 92 -13.14 10.80 -13.92
CA ALA A 92 -13.75 9.65 -14.61
C ALA A 92 -12.70 8.80 -15.36
N SER A 93 -11.73 9.44 -16.02
CA SER A 93 -10.64 8.74 -16.70
C SER A 93 -9.71 8.01 -15.72
N ALA A 94 -9.41 8.61 -14.56
CA ALA A 94 -8.60 7.98 -13.52
C ALA A 94 -9.31 6.75 -12.90
N ASP A 95 -10.63 6.84 -12.71
CA ASP A 95 -11.45 5.73 -12.20
C ASP A 95 -11.48 4.57 -13.20
N GLU A 96 -11.66 4.85 -14.49
CA GLU A 96 -11.62 3.85 -15.56
C GLU A 96 -10.24 3.16 -15.64
N ALA A 97 -9.16 3.92 -15.57
CA ALA A 97 -7.80 3.36 -15.55
C ALA A 97 -7.53 2.48 -14.31
N SER A 98 -8.05 2.88 -13.15
CA SER A 98 -7.93 2.10 -11.91
C SER A 98 -8.73 0.81 -11.99
N SER A 99 -9.95 0.86 -12.51
CA SER A 99 -10.79 -0.31 -12.77
C SER A 99 -10.11 -1.32 -13.70
N GLY A 100 -9.51 -0.84 -14.79
CA GLY A 100 -8.76 -1.70 -15.72
C GLY A 100 -7.55 -2.40 -15.07
N ARG A 101 -6.81 -1.69 -14.21
CA ARG A 101 -5.68 -2.27 -13.46
C ARG A 101 -6.12 -3.33 -12.46
N ILE A 102 -7.26 -3.13 -11.79
CA ILE A 102 -7.84 -4.10 -10.87
C ILE A 102 -8.23 -5.37 -11.64
N GLY A 103 -8.95 -5.24 -12.76
CA GLY A 103 -9.35 -6.40 -13.57
C GLY A 103 -8.14 -7.17 -14.12
N ALA A 104 -7.08 -6.47 -14.56
CA ALA A 104 -5.84 -7.12 -15.00
C ALA A 104 -5.13 -7.87 -13.86
N LEU A 105 -5.13 -7.29 -12.65
CA LEU A 105 -4.56 -7.95 -11.46
C LEU A 105 -5.37 -9.18 -11.06
N GLU A 106 -6.71 -9.10 -11.09
CA GLU A 106 -7.59 -10.22 -10.81
C GLU A 106 -7.38 -11.37 -11.81
N ALA A 107 -7.22 -11.06 -13.10
CA ALA A 107 -6.89 -12.05 -14.12
C ALA A 107 -5.52 -12.71 -13.86
N ALA A 108 -4.49 -11.90 -13.56
CA ALA A 108 -3.16 -12.41 -13.22
C ALA A 108 -3.18 -13.29 -11.97
N MET A 109 -3.96 -12.92 -10.94
CA MET A 109 -4.14 -13.71 -9.72
C MET A 109 -4.92 -15.00 -9.97
N ALA A 110 -5.87 -15.02 -10.90
CA ALA A 110 -6.60 -16.22 -11.27
C ALA A 110 -5.71 -17.23 -12.03
N GLU A 111 -4.79 -16.74 -12.85
CA GLU A 111 -3.80 -17.57 -13.56
C GLU A 111 -2.63 -18.00 -12.67
N PHE A 112 -2.32 -17.22 -11.64
CA PHE A 112 -1.24 -17.49 -10.71
C PHE A 112 -1.44 -18.82 -9.98
N LYS A 113 -0.70 -19.85 -10.42
CA LYS A 113 -0.57 -21.12 -9.71
C LYS A 113 0.47 -20.92 -8.59
N PRO A 114 0.08 -20.99 -7.31
CA PRO A 114 1.02 -20.92 -6.20
C PRO A 114 1.83 -22.22 -6.15
N SER A 115 2.82 -22.32 -7.02
CA SER A 115 3.83 -23.37 -7.00
C SER A 115 5.16 -22.65 -6.85
N THR A 116 5.41 -22.18 -5.63
CA THR A 116 6.67 -21.57 -5.17
C THR A 116 7.02 -20.23 -5.85
N VAL A 117 6.77 -19.12 -5.14
CA VAL A 117 7.29 -17.81 -5.57
C VAL A 117 8.77 -17.75 -5.23
N ILE A 118 9.61 -17.89 -6.25
CA ILE A 118 11.05 -17.65 -6.12
C ILE A 118 11.27 -16.17 -6.42
N PHE A 119 11.52 -15.37 -5.38
CA PHE A 119 11.95 -13.99 -5.53
C PHE A 119 13.39 -13.99 -6.04
N ASN A 120 13.57 -13.83 -7.36
CA ASN A 120 14.88 -13.89 -8.01
C ASN A 120 15.66 -12.57 -7.91
N ASP A 121 15.69 -11.94 -6.73
CA ASP A 121 16.36 -10.66 -6.52
C ASP A 121 17.29 -10.72 -5.31
N GLN A 122 18.48 -11.32 -5.50
CA GLN A 122 19.66 -11.41 -4.60
C GLN A 122 19.44 -11.76 -3.10
N SER A 123 18.19 -11.89 -2.69
CA SER A 123 17.71 -12.04 -1.35
C SER A 123 17.34 -13.50 -1.25
N ARG A 124 18.25 -14.27 -0.65
CA ARG A 124 18.20 -15.72 -0.49
C ARG A 124 17.10 -16.15 0.47
N PHE A 125 15.87 -15.68 0.30
CA PHE A 125 14.74 -16.10 1.10
C PHE A 125 13.61 -16.57 0.20
N THR A 126 13.18 -17.81 0.41
CA THR A 126 12.00 -18.41 -0.21
C THR A 126 10.84 -18.29 0.76
N LEU A 127 9.74 -17.68 0.32
CA LEU A 127 8.49 -17.64 1.09
C LEU A 127 7.56 -18.74 0.59
N THR A 128 7.24 -19.69 1.48
CA THR A 128 6.22 -20.70 1.19
C THR A 128 4.88 -20.19 1.69
N LEU A 129 3.92 -20.03 0.77
CA LEU A 129 2.55 -19.64 1.08
C LEU A 129 1.62 -20.84 0.94
N THR A 130 0.76 -21.06 1.93
CA THR A 130 -0.26 -22.13 1.92
C THR A 130 -1.63 -21.54 2.21
N LYS A 131 -2.71 -22.08 1.61
CA LYS A 131 -4.08 -21.68 1.99
C LYS A 131 -4.50 -22.35 3.29
N ASN A 132 -5.06 -21.59 4.21
CA ASN A 132 -5.70 -22.13 5.40
C ASN A 132 -7.13 -22.62 5.10
N ALA A 133 -7.80 -23.19 6.10
CA ALA A 133 -9.17 -23.71 5.96
C ALA A 133 -10.22 -22.65 5.54
N ALA A 134 -9.93 -21.35 5.76
CA ALA A 134 -10.78 -20.24 5.34
C ALA A 134 -10.47 -19.74 3.91
N GLY A 135 -9.53 -20.37 3.20
CA GLY A 135 -9.11 -19.99 1.85
C GLY A 135 -8.11 -18.83 1.79
N ASN A 136 -7.66 -18.32 2.94
CA ASN A 136 -6.67 -17.23 3.01
C ASN A 136 -5.25 -17.79 2.86
N TYR A 137 -4.40 -17.10 2.10
CA TYR A 137 -2.97 -17.43 2.04
C TYR A 137 -2.27 -17.03 3.34
N VAL A 138 -1.55 -17.97 3.95
CA VAL A 138 -0.71 -17.77 5.13
C VAL A 138 0.72 -18.20 4.85
N THR A 139 1.69 -17.55 5.48
CA THR A 139 3.11 -17.94 5.41
C THR A 139 3.31 -19.26 6.15
N ALA A 140 3.60 -20.33 5.42
CA ALA A 140 3.89 -21.64 5.97
C ALA A 140 5.37 -21.84 6.31
N GLY A 141 6.26 -20.99 5.78
CA GLY A 141 7.68 -21.00 6.12
C GLY A 141 8.48 -19.93 5.39
N ILE A 142 9.61 -19.55 6.00
CA ILE A 142 10.65 -18.73 5.38
C ILE A 142 11.88 -19.65 5.26
N GLY A 143 12.20 -20.06 4.04
CA GLY A 143 13.43 -20.79 3.75
C GLY A 143 14.54 -19.80 3.43
N LEU A 144 15.78 -20.10 3.82
CA LEU A 144 16.94 -19.54 3.13
C LEU A 144 17.03 -20.27 1.78
N GLY A 145 17.09 -19.53 0.68
CA GLY A 145 17.22 -20.02 -0.69
C GLY A 145 18.58 -20.70 -0.86
N VAL A 146 18.69 -21.91 -0.33
CA VAL A 146 19.73 -22.86 -0.69
C VAL A 146 19.39 -23.31 -2.10
N ASP A 147 20.27 -23.00 -3.04
CA ASP A 147 20.14 -23.46 -4.42
C ASP A 147 20.20 -24.99 -4.44
N THR A 148 19.05 -25.65 -4.53
CA THR A 148 18.94 -27.11 -4.51
C THR A 148 19.53 -27.75 -5.76
N SER A 149 19.76 -26.97 -6.83
CA SER A 149 20.38 -27.48 -8.06
C SER A 149 21.89 -27.70 -7.94
N ARG A 150 22.52 -27.10 -6.92
CA ARG A 150 23.96 -27.21 -6.65
C ARG A 150 24.28 -28.54 -5.96
N GLY A 151 24.24 -29.62 -6.73
CA GLY A 151 24.48 -31.00 -6.27
C GLY A 151 23.64 -32.07 -6.95
N GLU A 152 22.89 -31.73 -8.02
CA GLU A 152 22.14 -32.73 -8.77
C GLU A 152 23.10 -33.74 -9.42
N THR A 153 23.06 -34.98 -8.92
CA THR A 153 23.70 -36.09 -9.62
C THR A 153 22.95 -36.41 -10.90
N LYS A 154 23.53 -37.18 -11.83
CA LYS A 154 22.90 -37.51 -13.13
C LYS A 154 21.51 -38.13 -13.05
N SER A 155 21.09 -38.60 -11.87
CA SER A 155 19.74 -39.11 -11.59
C SER A 155 18.74 -38.04 -11.13
N GLY A 156 19.14 -36.76 -11.07
CA GLY A 156 18.31 -35.66 -10.56
C GLY A 156 18.11 -35.69 -9.04
N GLN A 157 18.90 -36.48 -8.31
CA GLN A 157 18.83 -36.57 -6.85
C GLN A 157 20.07 -35.90 -6.26
N THR A 158 19.89 -35.04 -5.27
CA THR A 158 21.00 -34.39 -4.57
C THR A 158 21.69 -35.36 -3.61
N ASP A 159 22.97 -35.14 -3.31
CA ASP A 159 23.69 -35.96 -2.33
C ASP A 159 23.03 -35.90 -0.94
N VAL A 160 22.43 -34.75 -0.59
CA VAL A 160 21.65 -34.59 0.65
C VAL A 160 20.40 -35.47 0.66
N GLU A 161 19.64 -35.51 -0.43
CA GLU A 161 18.46 -36.38 -0.55
C GLU A 161 18.83 -37.87 -0.48
N ARG A 162 20.01 -38.25 -0.99
CA ARG A 162 20.51 -39.62 -0.87
C ARG A 162 20.82 -39.97 0.58
N ALA A 163 21.56 -39.11 1.28
CA ALA A 163 21.90 -39.30 2.69
C ALA A 163 20.64 -39.36 3.58
N ILE A 164 19.63 -38.53 3.31
CA ILE A 164 18.33 -38.59 4.00
C ILE A 164 17.64 -39.93 3.75
N LYS A 165 17.62 -40.41 2.51
CA LYS A 165 16.99 -41.69 2.14
C LYS A 165 17.69 -42.88 2.80
N GLU A 166 19.00 -42.80 2.97
CA GLU A 166 19.82 -43.82 3.65
C GLU A 166 19.74 -43.73 5.18
N GLY A 167 19.20 -42.63 5.72
CA GLY A 167 19.12 -42.38 7.16
C GLY A 167 20.47 -42.02 7.80
N ASP A 168 21.46 -41.60 7.01
CA ASP A 168 22.79 -41.24 7.49
C ASP A 168 22.83 -39.78 7.94
N VAL A 169 22.54 -39.57 9.22
CA VAL A 169 22.51 -38.22 9.84
C VAL A 169 23.88 -37.54 9.81
N CYS A 170 24.97 -38.30 9.94
CA CYS A 170 26.32 -37.74 9.93
C CYS A 170 26.66 -37.16 8.56
N GLU A 171 26.29 -37.88 7.50
CA GLU A 171 26.51 -37.44 6.13
C GLU A 171 25.67 -36.22 5.77
N VAL A 172 24.40 -36.17 6.21
CA VAL A 172 23.56 -34.97 6.04
C VAL A 172 24.19 -33.74 6.69
N LEU A 173 24.67 -33.86 7.93
CA LEU A 173 25.30 -32.74 8.64
C LEU A 173 26.62 -32.31 7.99
N ARG A 174 27.41 -33.27 7.48
CA ARG A 174 28.65 -32.99 6.76
C ARG A 174 28.38 -32.19 5.49
N LEU A 175 27.44 -32.64 4.66
CA LEU A 175 27.07 -31.99 3.40
C LEU A 175 26.50 -30.57 3.63
N LEU A 176 25.69 -30.37 4.66
CA LEU A 176 25.19 -29.05 5.03
C LEU A 176 26.33 -28.13 5.50
N THR A 177 27.29 -28.67 6.26
CA THR A 177 28.46 -27.90 6.71
C THR A 177 29.33 -27.46 5.54
N GLU A 178 29.57 -28.34 4.57
CA GLU A 178 30.28 -28.00 3.32
C GLU A 178 29.55 -26.92 2.53
N GLN A 179 28.23 -27.05 2.33
CA GLN A 179 27.44 -26.03 1.64
C GLN A 179 27.48 -24.66 2.33
N ILE A 180 27.46 -24.63 3.67
CA ILE A 180 27.58 -23.39 4.43
C ILE A 180 29.00 -22.81 4.28
N THR A 181 30.03 -23.66 4.37
CA THR A 181 31.43 -23.25 4.30
C THR A 181 31.79 -22.70 2.91
N ASP A 182 31.23 -23.26 1.85
CA ASP A 182 31.47 -22.86 0.45
C ASP A 182 30.53 -21.74 -0.03
N SER A 183 29.65 -21.24 0.84
CA SER A 183 28.75 -20.16 0.48
C SER A 183 29.50 -18.83 0.39
N GLU A 184 29.17 -17.97 -0.58
CA GLU A 184 29.79 -16.64 -0.69
C GLU A 184 29.79 -15.80 0.61
N PRO A 185 28.75 -15.81 1.48
CA PRO A 185 28.77 -15.03 2.71
C PRO A 185 29.68 -15.62 3.79
N SER A 186 29.95 -16.94 3.82
CA SER A 186 30.95 -17.48 4.74
C SER A 186 32.33 -16.99 4.32
N LEU A 187 32.64 -16.96 3.02
CA LEU A 187 33.89 -16.38 2.49
C LEU A 187 34.00 -14.87 2.81
N GLY A 188 32.90 -14.13 2.71
CA GLY A 188 32.83 -12.73 3.11
C GLY A 188 33.03 -12.50 4.61
N LEU A 189 32.46 -13.35 5.46
CA LEU A 189 32.64 -13.27 6.91
C LEU A 189 34.04 -13.70 7.34
N HIS A 190 34.60 -14.74 6.71
CA HIS A 190 35.96 -15.20 6.98
C HIS A 190 37.03 -14.20 6.54
N SER A 191 36.75 -13.35 5.54
CA SER A 191 37.67 -12.28 5.14
C SER A 191 37.55 -11.01 6.00
N GLN A 192 36.40 -10.78 6.64
CA GLN A 192 36.17 -9.60 7.49
C GLN A 192 36.47 -9.84 8.96
N ILE A 193 36.34 -11.07 9.45
CA ILE A 193 36.69 -11.42 10.82
C ILE A 193 38.18 -11.77 10.82
N PRO A 194 39.07 -10.93 11.38
CA PRO A 194 40.47 -11.32 11.59
C PRO A 194 40.48 -12.63 12.36
N ASP A 195 41.45 -13.52 12.05
CA ASP A 195 41.59 -14.82 12.70
C ASP A 195 41.26 -14.65 14.20
N PRO A 196 40.27 -15.37 14.75
CA PRO A 196 39.88 -15.18 16.14
C PRO A 196 41.08 -15.29 17.10
N ALA A 197 42.13 -16.03 16.72
CA ALA A 197 43.39 -16.03 17.45
C ALA A 197 44.11 -14.67 17.40
N ASP A 198 44.13 -14.00 16.26
CA ASP A 198 44.70 -12.65 16.10
C ASP A 198 43.86 -11.59 16.81
N ALA A 199 42.53 -11.67 16.74
CA ALA A 199 41.64 -10.79 17.50
C ALA A 199 41.92 -10.90 19.02
N VAL A 200 42.07 -12.12 19.54
CA VAL A 200 42.42 -12.36 20.95
C VAL A 200 43.82 -11.83 21.27
N ARG A 201 44.82 -12.05 20.39
CA ARG A 201 46.17 -11.51 20.57
C ARG A 201 46.18 -9.99 20.61
N ASP A 202 45.37 -9.33 19.79
CA ASP A 202 45.30 -7.88 19.75
C ASP A 202 44.67 -7.28 21.00
N VAL A 203 43.61 -7.92 21.54
CA VAL A 203 43.04 -7.54 22.84
C VAL A 203 44.08 -7.71 23.94
N ILE A 204 44.77 -8.86 24.02
CA ILE A 204 45.82 -9.09 25.03
C ILE A 204 46.94 -8.04 24.91
N ARG A 205 47.37 -7.72 23.68
CA ARG A 205 48.38 -6.67 23.44
C ARG A 205 47.89 -5.30 23.90
N GLN A 206 46.62 -4.96 23.71
CA GLN A 206 46.05 -3.71 24.20
C GLN A 206 46.02 -3.67 25.73
N GLU A 207 45.59 -4.75 26.37
CA GLU A 207 45.50 -4.85 27.83
C GLU A 207 46.86 -4.83 28.55
N LEU A 208 47.94 -5.22 27.87
CA LEU A 208 49.30 -5.17 28.41
C LEU A 208 50.00 -3.80 28.24
N LYS A 209 49.45 -2.87 27.44
CA LYS A 209 50.00 -1.52 27.28
C LYS A 209 49.75 -0.65 28.53
N PRO A 210 50.57 0.39 28.80
CA PRO A 210 50.34 1.30 29.91
C PRO A 210 48.92 1.87 29.92
N GLY A 211 48.17 1.60 30.99
CA GLY A 211 46.76 1.98 31.13
C GLY A 211 45.76 0.85 30.84
N GLY A 212 46.19 -0.28 30.28
CA GLY A 212 45.38 -1.49 30.15
C GLY A 212 45.19 -2.20 31.49
N LEU A 213 44.13 -3.00 31.62
CA LEU A 213 43.73 -3.66 32.87
C LEU A 213 44.79 -4.64 33.37
N LEU A 214 45.54 -5.25 32.45
CA LEU A 214 46.57 -6.26 32.75
C LEU A 214 47.97 -5.65 32.90
N HIS A 215 48.13 -4.34 32.72
CA HIS A 215 49.42 -3.67 32.83
C HIS A 215 49.82 -3.49 34.30
N ARG A 216 50.81 -4.26 34.77
CA ARG A 216 51.42 -4.08 36.09
C ARG A 216 52.57 -3.08 36.01
N ARG A 217 52.57 -2.11 36.92
CA ARG A 217 53.64 -1.12 37.10
C ARG A 217 54.86 -1.73 37.79
#